data_AF-A0A534XIV5-F1
#
_entry.id   AF-A0A534XIV5-F1
#
_cell.length_a   1.000
_cell.length_b   1.000
_cell.length_c   1.000
_cell.angle_alpha   90.00
_cell.angle_beta   90.00
_cell.angle_gamma   90.00
#
_symmetry.space_group_name_H-M   'P 1'
#
loop_
_entity.id
_entity.type
_entity.pdbx_description
1 polymer ?
#
loop_
_entity_poly.entity_id
_entity_poly.type
_entity_poly.pdbx_seq_one_letter_code
_entity_poly.pdbx_strand_id
1 'polypeptide(L)'
;MMLASGVTPVVELLAAGVPLGLGTDGPAGSNNDLNLMEEMDLAAKLQKVTRRNPRALNARQALELATIGGAGALHMEAEIGSLEPGKKADLIILSLNVPHAVPLYDLYGQMSTRSKRAT
;
A
#
# COMPACT_ATOMS: atom_id res chain seq x y z
N MET A 1 -4.90 -8.53 13.28
CA MET A 1 -6.07 -7.62 13.35
C MET A 1 -7.30 -8.33 12.80
N MET A 2 -8.48 -7.71 12.95
CA MET A 2 -9.84 -8.24 12.73
C MET A 2 -10.08 -9.67 13.23
N LEU A 3 -9.54 -10.67 12.52
CA LEU A 3 -9.61 -12.10 12.85
C LEU A 3 -8.52 -12.59 13.82
N ALA A 4 -7.61 -11.72 14.27
CA ALA A 4 -6.50 -12.05 15.18
C ALA A 4 -5.52 -13.12 14.64
N SER A 5 -5.42 -13.29 13.31
CA SER A 5 -4.61 -14.33 12.65
C SER A 5 -3.09 -14.17 12.76
N GLY A 6 -2.61 -12.99 13.17
CA GLY A 6 -1.18 -12.68 13.27
C GLY A 6 -0.77 -11.47 12.43
N VAL A 7 0.55 -11.34 12.21
CA VAL A 7 1.15 -10.29 11.37
C VAL A 7 2.17 -10.93 10.43
N THR A 8 1.98 -10.75 9.13
CA THR A 8 2.88 -11.27 8.10
C THR A 8 4.27 -10.61 8.19
N PRO A 9 5.37 -11.39 8.04
CA PRO A 9 6.75 -10.87 8.03
C PRO A 9 7.11 -10.19 6.69
N VAL A 10 6.44 -9.08 6.36
CA VAL A 10 6.56 -8.42 5.04
C VAL A 10 7.99 -7.98 4.75
N VAL A 11 8.71 -7.45 5.74
CA VAL A 11 10.08 -6.93 5.56
C VAL A 11 11.06 -8.05 5.16
N GLU A 12 10.94 -9.22 5.79
CA GLU A 12 11.79 -10.38 5.53
C GLU A 12 11.46 -11.00 4.17
N LEU A 13 10.18 -11.08 3.82
CA LEU A 13 9.74 -11.56 2.51
C LEU A 13 10.23 -10.66 1.37
N LEU A 14 10.16 -9.33 1.55
CA LEU A 14 10.73 -8.37 0.61
C LEU A 14 12.25 -8.52 0.50
N ALA A 15 12.96 -8.68 1.61
CA ALA A 15 14.40 -8.92 1.62
C ALA A 15 14.80 -10.24 0.93
N ALA A 16 13.91 -11.23 0.96
CA ALA A 16 14.07 -12.51 0.27
C ALA A 16 13.67 -12.45 -1.23
N GLY A 17 13.23 -11.30 -1.74
CA GLY A 17 12.83 -11.14 -3.14
C GLY A 17 11.49 -11.79 -3.50
N VAL A 18 10.64 -12.06 -2.51
CA VAL A 18 9.30 -12.63 -2.75
C VAL A 18 8.40 -11.56 -3.37
N PRO A 19 7.75 -11.83 -4.52
CA PRO A 19 6.74 -10.94 -5.08
C PRO A 19 5.57 -10.77 -4.08
N LEU A 20 5.28 -9.53 -3.72
CA LEU A 20 4.28 -9.20 -2.70
C LEU A 20 3.41 -8.04 -3.15
N GLY A 21 2.10 -8.19 -2.90
CA GLY A 21 1.08 -7.15 -3.08
C GLY A 21 0.28 -6.90 -1.82
N LEU A 22 -0.49 -5.81 -1.81
CA LEU A 22 -1.53 -5.55 -0.81
C LEU A 22 -2.91 -6.00 -1.31
N GLY A 23 -3.70 -6.56 -0.40
CA GLY A 23 -5.09 -6.92 -0.64
C GLY A 23 -5.92 -6.63 0.60
N THR A 24 -7.17 -6.21 0.40
CA THR A 24 -8.10 -5.84 1.48
C THR A 24 -8.72 -7.04 2.16
N ASP A 25 -8.67 -8.24 1.55
CA ASP A 25 -9.57 -9.35 1.87
C ASP A 25 -11.05 -8.96 1.60
N GLY A 26 -12.00 -9.82 1.97
CA GLY A 26 -13.43 -9.65 1.74
C GLY A 26 -14.11 -8.69 2.73
N PRO A 27 -15.11 -7.91 2.28
CA PRO A 27 -15.82 -6.94 3.14
C PRO A 27 -16.79 -7.59 4.14
N ALA A 28 -16.92 -8.93 4.11
CA ALA A 28 -17.82 -9.68 4.99
C ALA A 28 -17.01 -10.52 5.98
N GLY A 29 -16.66 -9.92 7.12
CA GLY A 29 -16.11 -10.64 8.27
C GLY A 29 -14.60 -10.82 8.28
N SER A 30 -13.87 -10.37 7.25
CA SER A 30 -12.39 -10.37 7.22
C SER A 30 -11.78 -9.00 6.91
N ASN A 31 -12.58 -8.09 6.36
CA ASN A 31 -12.48 -6.63 6.40
C ASN A 31 -13.92 -6.06 6.41
N ASN A 32 -14.07 -4.73 6.50
CA ASN A 32 -15.38 -4.05 6.45
C ASN A 32 -15.47 -2.99 5.33
N ASP A 33 -14.40 -2.79 4.57
CA ASP A 33 -14.38 -1.96 3.36
C ASP A 33 -13.37 -2.49 2.32
N LEU A 34 -13.18 -1.73 1.24
CA LEU A 34 -12.22 -2.03 0.17
C LEU A 34 -11.26 -0.85 -0.05
N ASN A 35 -10.85 -0.17 1.03
CA ASN A 35 -10.05 1.04 0.96
C ASN A 35 -8.53 0.74 0.96
N LEU A 36 -7.94 0.64 -0.23
CA LEU A 36 -6.52 0.35 -0.37
C LEU A 36 -5.60 1.43 0.23
N MET A 37 -6.07 2.68 0.38
CA MET A 37 -5.29 3.73 1.05
C MET A 37 -5.13 3.44 2.54
N GLU A 38 -6.17 2.92 3.18
CA GLU A 38 -6.13 2.50 4.59
C GLU A 38 -5.28 1.24 4.76
N GLU A 39 -5.33 0.31 3.81
CA GLU A 39 -4.47 -0.89 3.84
C GLU A 39 -2.97 -0.55 3.73
N MET A 40 -2.60 0.45 2.91
CA MET A 40 -1.22 0.94 2.87
C MET A 40 -0.76 1.50 4.23
N ASP A 41 -1.58 2.32 4.87
CA ASP A 41 -1.31 2.88 6.21
C ASP A 41 -1.14 1.76 7.24
N LEU A 42 -2.06 0.81 7.22
CA LEU A 42 -2.12 -0.31 8.14
C LEU A 42 -0.89 -1.20 8.01
N ALA A 43 -0.53 -1.57 6.78
CA ALA A 43 0.66 -2.37 6.48
C ALA A 43 1.92 -1.68 7.00
N ALA A 44 2.11 -0.39 6.70
CA ALA A 44 3.27 0.37 7.15
C ALA A 44 3.36 0.44 8.69
N LYS A 45 2.25 0.72 9.38
CA LYS A 45 2.21 0.81 10.84
C LYS A 45 2.44 -0.54 11.52
N LEU A 46 1.84 -1.61 11.00
CA LEU A 46 2.00 -2.96 11.52
C LEU A 46 3.47 -3.41 11.49
N GLN A 47 4.17 -3.20 10.38
CA GLN A 47 5.58 -3.61 10.28
C GLN A 47 6.46 -2.79 11.24
N LYS A 48 6.16 -1.49 11.43
CA LYS A 48 6.89 -0.61 12.35
C LYS A 48 6.72 -1.01 13.81
N VAL A 49 5.49 -1.25 14.25
CA VAL A 49 5.20 -1.56 15.66
C VAL A 49 5.73 -2.94 16.04
N THR A 50 5.57 -3.93 15.17
CA THR A 50 6.02 -5.31 15.44
C THR A 50 7.54 -5.42 15.52
N ARG A 51 8.28 -4.66 14.71
CA ARG A 51 9.75 -4.64 14.72
C ARG A 51 10.36 -3.58 15.61
N ARG A 52 9.54 -2.75 16.27
CA ARG A 52 9.98 -1.59 17.05
C ARG A 52 10.96 -0.70 16.25
N ASN A 53 10.70 -0.56 14.96
CA ASN A 53 11.57 0.19 14.03
C ASN A 53 10.72 1.10 13.14
N PRO A 54 10.84 2.44 13.25
CA PRO A 54 10.04 3.37 12.46
C PRO A 54 10.34 3.32 10.95
N ARG A 55 11.45 2.69 10.54
CA ARG A 55 11.88 2.54 9.14
C ARG A 55 11.58 1.16 8.56
N ALA A 56 10.87 0.28 9.28
CA ALA A 56 10.65 -1.11 8.86
C ALA A 56 9.96 -1.25 7.50
N LEU A 57 8.90 -0.48 7.26
CA LEU A 57 8.22 -0.38 5.97
C LEU A 57 7.85 1.08 5.73
N ASN A 58 8.49 1.73 4.76
CA ASN A 58 8.26 3.14 4.47
C ASN A 58 7.04 3.33 3.54
N ALA A 59 6.58 4.58 3.42
CA ALA A 59 5.37 4.90 2.65
C ALA A 59 5.51 4.60 1.15
N ARG A 60 6.72 4.74 0.59
CA ARG A 60 6.99 4.40 -0.80
C ARG A 60 6.88 2.89 -1.04
N GLN A 61 7.45 2.08 -0.15
CA GLN A 61 7.32 0.62 -0.21
C GLN A 61 5.86 0.17 -0.08
N ALA A 62 5.07 0.82 0.79
CA ALA A 62 3.64 0.54 0.89
C ALA A 62 2.90 0.83 -0.43
N LEU A 63 3.23 1.94 -1.09
CA LEU A 63 2.68 2.26 -2.42
C LEU A 63 3.14 1.27 -3.49
N GLU A 64 4.41 0.85 -3.48
CA GLU A 64 4.93 -0.17 -4.39
C GLU A 64 4.15 -1.49 -4.21
N LEU A 65 3.91 -1.95 -2.98
CA LEU A 65 3.07 -3.12 -2.71
C LEU A 65 1.63 -2.97 -3.22
N ALA A 66 1.06 -1.76 -3.15
CA ALA A 66 -0.27 -1.46 -3.67
C ALA A 66 -0.33 -1.32 -5.21
N THR A 67 0.81 -1.28 -5.89
CA THR A 67 0.89 -1.01 -7.34
C THR A 67 1.75 -2.07 -8.04
N ILE A 68 3.01 -1.75 -8.36
CA ILE A 68 3.90 -2.63 -9.13
C ILE A 68 4.19 -3.97 -8.41
N GLY A 69 4.25 -3.96 -7.08
CA GLY A 69 4.37 -5.17 -6.26
C GLY A 69 3.14 -6.07 -6.37
N GLY A 70 1.94 -5.49 -6.33
CA GLY A 70 0.69 -6.20 -6.59
C GLY A 70 0.63 -6.78 -8.01
N ALA A 71 1.04 -6.00 -9.01
CA ALA A 71 1.16 -6.48 -10.38
C ALA A 71 2.13 -7.67 -10.49
N GLY A 72 3.30 -7.58 -9.84
CA GLY A 72 4.29 -8.66 -9.79
C GLY A 72 3.78 -9.92 -9.09
N ALA A 73 3.02 -9.77 -8.00
CA ALA A 73 2.39 -10.89 -7.30
C ALA A 73 1.31 -11.60 -8.16
N LEU A 74 0.76 -10.90 -9.15
CA LEU A 74 -0.22 -11.42 -10.11
C LEU A 74 0.40 -11.80 -11.46
N HIS A 75 1.72 -11.68 -11.64
CA HIS A 75 2.42 -11.88 -12.91
C HIS A 75 1.94 -10.97 -14.06
N MET A 76 1.53 -9.75 -13.71
CA MET A 76 1.03 -8.74 -14.64
C MET A 76 1.93 -7.49 -14.70
N GLU A 77 3.12 -7.54 -14.12
CA GLU A 77 4.07 -6.42 -14.06
C GLU A 77 4.54 -5.95 -15.44
N ALA A 78 4.40 -6.77 -16.49
CA ALA A 78 4.66 -6.34 -17.87
C ALA A 78 3.53 -5.48 -18.45
N GLU A 79 2.32 -5.57 -17.90
CA GLU A 79 1.10 -4.93 -18.43
C GLU A 79 0.64 -3.74 -17.59
N ILE A 80 0.78 -3.80 -16.26
CA ILE A 80 0.22 -2.81 -15.32
C ILE A 80 1.18 -2.47 -14.18
N GLY A 81 0.72 -1.66 -13.22
CA GLY A 81 1.40 -1.40 -11.95
C GLY A 81 2.42 -0.26 -11.94
N SER A 82 2.83 0.25 -13.10
CA SER A 82 3.68 1.44 -13.22
C SER A 82 3.38 2.25 -14.48
N LEU A 83 3.80 3.51 -14.49
CA LEU A 83 3.58 4.44 -15.60
C LEU A 83 4.77 4.40 -16.55
N GLU A 84 4.79 3.40 -17.43
CA GLU A 84 5.88 3.17 -18.38
C GLU A 84 5.32 2.97 -19.80
N PRO A 85 6.03 3.43 -20.85
CA PRO A 85 5.60 3.21 -22.23
C PRO A 85 5.39 1.72 -22.52
N GLY A 86 4.26 1.40 -23.17
CA GLY A 86 3.88 0.03 -23.53
C GLY A 86 2.96 -0.68 -22.53
N LYS A 87 2.83 -0.18 -21.30
CA LYS A 87 1.86 -0.68 -20.32
C LYS A 87 0.45 -0.12 -20.58
N LYS A 88 -0.56 -0.77 -19.99
CA LYS A 88 -1.95 -0.29 -20.00
C LYS A 88 -2.07 1.02 -19.21
N ALA A 89 -3.02 1.86 -19.61
CA ALA A 89 -3.28 3.17 -19.01
C ALA A 89 -4.17 3.06 -17.76
N ASP A 90 -3.76 2.26 -16.78
CA ASP A 90 -4.46 2.09 -15.51
C ASP A 90 -4.01 3.19 -14.54
N LEU A 91 -4.77 4.29 -14.52
CA LEU A 91 -4.41 5.54 -13.86
C LEU A 91 -5.43 5.93 -12.81
N ILE A 92 -4.95 6.54 -11.71
CA ILE A 92 -5.79 7.29 -10.78
C ILE A 92 -5.25 8.71 -10.65
N ILE A 93 -6.16 9.66 -10.41
CA ILE A 93 -5.82 11.04 -10.09
C ILE A 93 -6.25 11.28 -8.65
N LEU A 94 -5.35 11.87 -7.85
CA LEU A 94 -5.62 12.19 -6.45
C LEU A 94 -5.59 13.70 -6.27
N SER A 95 -6.71 14.26 -5.79
CA SER A 95 -6.75 15.66 -5.39
C SER A 95 -6.06 15.85 -4.04
N LEU A 96 -5.04 16.70 -4.00
CA LEU A 96 -4.38 17.15 -2.77
C LEU A 96 -4.93 18.49 -2.26
N ASN A 97 -5.96 19.03 -2.91
CA ASN A 97 -6.61 20.28 -2.50
C ASN A 97 -7.71 20.01 -1.44
N VAL A 98 -7.31 19.37 -0.34
CA VAL A 98 -8.20 18.99 0.77
C VAL A 98 -7.50 19.27 2.11
N PRO A 99 -8.23 19.60 3.19
CA PRO A 99 -7.61 20.04 4.44
C PRO A 99 -6.61 19.04 5.04
N HIS A 100 -6.86 17.74 4.90
CA HIS A 100 -5.99 16.69 5.44
C HIS A 100 -4.74 16.40 4.58
N ALA A 101 -4.63 17.05 3.42
CA ALA A 101 -3.48 16.98 2.52
C ALA A 101 -2.51 18.17 2.62
N VAL A 102 -2.77 19.10 3.55
CA VAL A 102 -1.96 20.29 3.76
C VAL A 102 -1.47 20.34 5.21
N PRO A 103 -0.18 20.65 5.47
CA PRO A 103 0.89 20.92 4.51
C PRO A 103 1.43 19.66 3.82
N LEU A 104 1.88 19.82 2.57
CA LEU A 104 2.50 18.76 1.78
C LEU A 104 4.03 18.88 1.83
N TYR A 105 4.70 17.94 2.50
CA TYR A 105 6.17 17.86 2.55
C TYR A 105 6.72 16.65 1.78
N ASP A 106 6.03 15.51 1.86
CA ASP A 106 6.39 14.26 1.19
C ASP A 106 5.13 13.63 0.61
N LEU A 107 5.13 13.38 -0.71
CA LEU A 107 4.01 12.80 -1.44
C LEU A 107 3.70 11.38 -0.97
N TYR A 108 4.71 10.55 -0.74
CA TYR A 108 4.49 9.16 -0.33
C TYR A 108 3.92 9.10 1.08
N GLY A 109 4.51 9.83 2.02
CA GLY A 109 3.98 9.98 3.37
C GLY A 109 2.56 10.53 3.40
N GLN A 110 2.22 11.46 2.50
CA GLN A 110 0.86 11.97 2.37
C GLN A 110 -0.12 10.90 1.88
N MET A 111 0.25 10.11 0.87
CA MET A 111 -0.59 9.04 0.32
C MET A 111 -0.83 7.91 1.33
N SER A 112 0.24 7.40 1.95
CA SER A 112 0.14 6.22 2.82
C SER A 112 -0.45 6.54 4.19
N THR A 113 -0.18 7.69 4.79
CA THR A 113 -0.50 7.90 6.23
C THR A 113 -1.68 8.84 6.47
N ARG A 114 -2.06 9.63 5.47
CA ARG A 114 -2.97 10.78 5.65
C ARG A 114 -4.07 10.86 4.60
N SER A 115 -3.92 10.25 3.43
CA SER A 115 -4.95 10.23 2.40
C SER A 115 -6.02 9.21 2.78
N LYS A 116 -7.25 9.67 3.04
CA LYS A 116 -8.38 8.80 3.41
C LYS A 116 -9.36 8.54 2.28
N ARG A 117 -9.28 9.28 1.17
CA ARG A 117 -10.17 9.13 0.00
C ARG A 117 -9.49 9.60 -1.27
N ALA A 118 -9.57 8.79 -2.33
CA ALA A 118 -9.47 9.29 -3.70
C ALA A 118 -10.83 9.89 -4.08
N THR A 119 -10.87 11.17 -4.39
CA THR A 119 -12.02 11.88 -4.98
C THR A 119 -11.56 12.61 -6.22
#